data_AF-A0A0D7BTR6-F1
#
_entry.id   AF-A0A0D7BTR6-F1
#
_cell.length_a   1.000
_cell.length_b   1.000
_cell.length_c   1.000
_cell.angle_alpha   90.00
_cell.angle_beta   90.00
_cell.angle_gamma   90.00
#
_symmetry.space_group_name_H-M   'P 1'
#
loop_
_entity.id
_entity.type
_entity.pdbx_description
1 polymer ?
#
loop_
_entity_poly.entity_id
_entity_poly.type
_entity_poly.pdbx_seq_one_letter_code
_entity_poly.pdbx_strand_id
1 'polypeptide(L)' 'CGEVVKKPKLDAHWRRCYAPVDCLDCSKSFSTPAEFKSHTTCISEAEKYEKSVYKGPR' A
#
# COMPACT_ATOMS: atom_id res chain seq x y z
N CYS A 1 -4.17 -16.97 -0.04
CA CYS A 1 -3.66 -17.11 -1.42
C CYS A 1 -2.13 -17.06 -1.45
N GLY A 2 -1.45 -16.14 -0.74
CA GLY A 2 0.03 -16.19 -0.60
C GLY A 2 0.80 -15.92 -1.89
N GLU A 3 0.11 -15.52 -2.95
CA GLU A 3 0.67 -15.23 -4.26
C GLU A 3 1.02 -13.76 -4.36
N VAL A 4 2.17 -13.46 -4.97
CA VAL A 4 2.54 -12.09 -5.32
C VAL A 4 1.91 -11.75 -6.66
N VAL A 5 0.87 -10.91 -6.63
CA VAL A 5 0.09 -10.56 -7.83
C VAL A 5 0.44 -9.15 -8.28
N LYS A 6 0.72 -8.96 -9.57
CA LYS A 6 0.90 -7.62 -10.14
C LYS A 6 -0.42 -6.84 -10.08
N LYS A 7 -0.34 -5.54 -9.77
CA LYS A 7 -1.46 -4.58 -9.70
C LYS A 7 -2.58 -4.73 -10.77
N PRO A 8 -2.29 -4.86 -12.09
CA PRO A 8 -3.34 -5.05 -13.09
C PRO A 8 -4.12 -6.37 -12.93
N LYS A 9 -3.51 -7.42 -12.36
CA LYS A 9 -4.15 -8.71 -12.09
C LYS A 9 -4.72 -8.81 -10.67
N LEU A 10 -4.33 -7.90 -9.78
CA LEU A 10 -4.78 -7.87 -8.39
C LEU A 10 -6.30 -7.65 -8.27
N ASP A 11 -6.89 -6.79 -9.10
CA ASP A 11 -8.34 -6.56 -9.09
C ASP A 11 -9.13 -7.84 -9.39
N ALA A 12 -8.69 -8.60 -10.39
CA ALA A 12 -9.32 -9.88 -10.74
C ALA A 12 -9.08 -10.95 -9.66
N HIS A 13 -7.90 -10.96 -9.04
CA HIS A 13 -7.58 -11.87 -7.93
C HIS A 13 -8.41 -11.55 -6.68
N TRP A 14 -8.55 -10.28 -6.32
CA TRP A 14 -9.33 -9.81 -5.18
C TRP A 14 -10.78 -10.29 -5.25
N ARG A 15 -11.40 -10.20 -6.43
CA ARG A 15 -12.78 -10.68 -6.66
C ARG A 15 -12.96 -12.18 -6.48
N ARG A 16 -11.89 -12.97 -6.40
CA ARG A 16 -11.92 -14.42 -6.16
C ARG A 16 -11.49 -14.76 -4.74
N CYS A 17 -10.41 -14.15 -4.27
CA CYS A 17 -9.81 -14.46 -2.98
C CYS A 17 -10.49 -13.73 -1.81
N TYR A 18 -11.08 -12.55 -2.04
CA TYR A 18 -11.71 -11.68 -1.02
C TYR A 18 -10.85 -11.50 0.24
N ALA A 19 -9.53 -11.56 0.08
CA ALA A 19 -8.56 -11.55 1.17
C ALA A 19 -7.74 -10.27 1.11
N PRO A 20 -7.35 -9.69 2.27
CA PRO A 20 -6.55 -8.47 2.35
C PRO A 20 -5.27 -8.56 1.51
N VAL A 21 -4.84 -7.43 0.94
CA VAL A 21 -3.61 -7.32 0.13
C VAL A 21 -2.63 -6.40 0.81
N ASP A 22 -1.36 -6.76 0.82
CA ASP A 22 -0.29 -5.92 1.36
C ASP A 22 0.57 -5.34 0.20
N CYS A 23 0.81 -4.01 0.16
CA CYS A 23 1.86 -3.45 -0.74
C CYS A 23 3.20 -3.91 -0.17
N LEU A 24 3.96 -4.69 -0.94
CA LEU A 24 5.30 -5.15 -0.54
C LEU A 24 6.31 -4.01 -0.44
N ASP A 25 6.09 -2.90 -1.17
CA ASP A 25 6.99 -1.75 -1.17
C ASP A 25 6.83 -0.85 0.08
N CYS A 26 5.66 -0.85 0.74
CA CYS A 26 5.42 -0.02 1.93
C CYS A 26 4.80 -0.76 3.12
N SER A 27 4.67 -2.08 3.02
CA SER A 27 4.06 -2.97 4.02
C SER A 27 2.68 -2.50 4.51
N LYS A 28 1.91 -1.84 3.63
CA LYS A 28 0.56 -1.37 3.95
C LYS A 28 -0.48 -2.40 3.53
N SER A 29 -1.30 -2.82 4.48
CA SER A 29 -2.44 -3.72 4.26
C SER A 29 -3.66 -2.97 3.76
N PHE A 30 -4.35 -3.55 2.79
CA PHE A 30 -5.55 -3.03 2.16
C PHE A 30 -6.66 -4.08 2.25
N SER A 31 -7.77 -3.67 2.86
CA SER A 31 -8.94 -4.54 3.04
C SER A 31 -10.02 -4.29 1.99
N THR A 32 -9.83 -3.30 1.12
CA THR A 32 -10.81 -2.95 0.10
C THR A 32 -10.16 -2.67 -1.25
N PRO A 33 -10.89 -2.93 -2.35
CA PRO A 33 -10.40 -2.63 -3.70
C PRO A 33 -10.26 -1.15 -3.99
N ALA A 34 -11.01 -0.29 -3.29
CA ALA A 34 -10.85 1.15 -3.42
C ALA A 34 -9.47 1.62 -2.91
N GLU A 35 -8.99 1.03 -1.82
CA GLU A 35 -7.73 1.46 -1.20
C GLU A 35 -6.51 1.06 -2.04
N PHE A 36 -6.36 -0.21 -2.43
CA PHE A 36 -5.20 -0.62 -3.23
C PHE A 36 -5.24 -0.08 -4.67
N LYS A 37 -6.42 0.26 -5.21
CA LYS A 37 -6.55 0.96 -6.51
C LYS A 37 -6.08 2.41 -6.43
N SER A 38 -6.47 3.10 -5.36
CA SER A 38 -6.06 4.48 -5.10
C SER A 38 -4.59 4.58 -4.69
N HIS A 39 -4.01 3.46 -4.26
CA HIS A 39 -2.62 3.35 -3.92
C HIS A 39 -1.75 3.28 -5.18
N THR A 40 -1.53 4.41 -5.86
CA THR A 40 -0.68 4.49 -7.07
C THR A 40 0.76 4.84 -6.74
N THR A 41 0.98 5.52 -5.62
CA THR A 41 2.29 5.88 -5.07
C THR A 41 2.50 5.11 -3.74
N CYS A 42 3.35 4.07 -3.71
CA CYS A 42 3.81 3.54 -2.42
C CYS A 42 4.76 4.63 -1.87
N ILE A 43 4.30 5.33 -0.84
CA ILE A 43 5.05 6.38 -0.14
C ILE A 43 6.34 5.69 0.36
N SER A 44 7.47 6.02 -0.26
CA SER A 44 8.75 5.44 0.14
C SER A 44 9.12 5.95 1.53
N GLU A 45 9.92 5.17 2.26
CA GLU A 45 10.35 5.43 3.64
C GLU A 45 10.81 6.88 3.90
N ALA A 46 11.33 7.55 2.86
CA ALA A 46 11.71 8.97 2.84
C ALA A 46 10.57 9.93 3.25
N GLU A 47 9.37 9.83 2.68
CA GLU A 47 8.29 10.81 2.97
C GLU A 47 7.66 10.60 4.36
N LYS A 48 7.83 9.41 4.97
CA LYS A 48 7.41 9.15 6.36
C LYS A 48 8.40 9.77 7.37
N TYR A 49 9.70 9.74 7.07
CA TYR A 49 10.72 10.37 7.92
C TYR A 49 10.79 11.89 7.76
N GLU A 50 10.50 12.43 6.57
CA GLU A 50 10.55 13.87 6.31
C GLU A 50 9.40 14.68 6.93
N LYS A 51 8.30 14.05 7.37
CA LYS A 51 7.28 14.72 8.20
C LYS A 51 7.58 14.74 9.71
N SER A 52 8.67 14.10 10.14
CA SER A 52 9.12 14.07 11.53
C SER A 52 10.35 14.95 11.79
N VAL A 53 11.01 15.44 10.74
CA VAL A 53 12.12 16.40 10.85
C VAL A 53 11.55 17.80 10.62
N TYR A 54 11.03 18.42 11.69
CA TYR A 54 11.11 19.86 12.02
C TYR A 54 9.88 20.37 12.79
N LYS A 55 9.98 20.39 14.12
CA LYS A 55 9.57 21.59 14.89
C LYS A 55 10.85 22.13 15.50
N GLY A 56 11.38 23.20 14.91
CA GLY A 56 12.61 23.88 15.35
C GLY A 56 12.53 24.47 16.75
N PRO A 57 13.65 24.98 17.29
CA PRO A 57 13.77 25.41 18.68
C PRO A 57 13.11 26.78 18.85
N ARG A 58 12.30 26.95 19.90
CA ARG A 58 12.11 28.20 20.65
C ARG A 58 11.69 27.89 22.08
#